data_AF-A0AA95M9G7-F1
#
_entry.id   AF-A0AA95M9G7-F1
#
_cell.length_a   1.000
_cell.length_b   1.000
_cell.length_c   1.000
_cell.angle_alpha   90.00
_cell.angle_beta   90.00
_cell.angle_gamma   90.00
#
_symmetry.space_group_name_H-M   'P 1'
#
loop_
_entity.id
_entity.type
_entity.pdbx_description
1 polymer ?
#
loop_
_entity_poly.entity_id
_entity_poly.type
_entity_poly.pdbx_seq_one_letter_code
_entity_poly.pdbx_strand_id
1 'polypeptide(L)'
;MVDSENLTLDIGIVKIHLPDAINPSFMIAQSLGEELGLVTNYEAEEKLRNTLKNKDRDIYKKIKIDTEAGCVFINANSKQGNSIFEVAIIINELAIPPFRQELISEHIEEARKVLTTWKRPKSQKWQEGDIFAIPLSDRTFGYGQVIWHQNKKSSVTCAIFDCRSKEIKAKEDIVQSNVISVMTVKNLFDLNSGKWKVLGRHSLVIENFNVLEHSGNTGVGLKIYQESTLSSFIEAYFAIKPWNHLPFKNNFMDTLLLPGTVRPDNVIILTKE
;
A
#
# COMPACT_ATOMS: atom_id res chain seq x y z
N MET A 1 9.38 3.81 18.74
CA MET A 1 9.84 4.96 17.93
C MET A 1 9.17 4.85 16.56
N VAL A 2 8.70 5.94 15.96
CA VAL A 2 7.91 5.86 14.70
C VAL A 2 8.80 5.49 13.52
N ASP A 3 8.48 4.38 12.88
CA ASP A 3 8.96 4.08 11.54
C ASP A 3 8.15 4.90 10.54
N SER A 4 8.77 5.95 10.01
CA SER A 4 8.10 6.89 9.09
C SER A 4 7.91 6.31 7.69
N GLU A 5 8.68 5.28 7.31
CA GLU A 5 8.54 4.62 6.02
C GLU A 5 7.33 3.66 6.04
N ASN A 6 7.20 2.90 7.12
CA ASN A 6 6.11 1.93 7.28
C ASN A 6 4.87 2.51 7.96
N LEU A 7 4.94 3.77 8.41
CA LEU A 7 3.89 4.44 9.20
C LEU A 7 3.45 3.60 10.40
N THR A 8 4.42 3.06 11.12
CA THR A 8 4.18 2.23 12.31
C THR A 8 4.83 2.80 13.55
N LEU A 9 4.24 2.50 14.71
CA LEU A 9 4.78 2.80 16.02
C LEU A 9 4.78 1.54 16.86
N ASP A 10 5.94 1.18 17.40
CA ASP A 10 6.07 0.07 18.34
C ASP A 10 5.94 0.57 19.80
N ILE A 11 5.16 -0.17 20.60
CA ILE A 11 5.02 0.01 22.05
C ILE A 11 4.86 -1.37 22.72
N GLY A 12 5.87 -1.76 23.49
CA GLY A 12 5.95 -3.11 24.05
C GLY A 12 5.99 -4.16 22.95
N ILE A 13 5.24 -5.23 23.12
CA ILE A 13 5.11 -6.25 22.06
C ILE A 13 4.28 -5.81 20.86
N VAL A 14 3.63 -4.64 20.90
CA VAL A 14 2.61 -4.26 19.93
C VAL A 14 3.17 -3.31 18.88
N LYS A 15 2.87 -3.63 17.61
CA LYS A 15 3.05 -2.71 16.49
C LYS A 15 1.72 -2.07 16.10
N ILE A 16 1.65 -0.74 16.17
CA ILE A 16 0.48 0.05 15.78
C ILE A 16 0.75 0.66 14.40
N HIS A 17 -0.09 0.34 13.43
CA HIS A 17 -0.16 1.04 12.15
C HIS A 17 -0.93 2.36 12.32
N LEU A 18 -0.33 3.44 11.85
CA LEU A 18 -0.87 4.79 11.92
C LEU A 18 -1.82 5.04 10.72
N PRO A 19 -2.89 5.84 10.89
CA PRO A 19 -3.74 6.25 9.79
C PRO A 19 -2.94 6.92 8.66
N ASP A 20 -3.14 6.45 7.43
CA ASP A 20 -2.45 6.89 6.24
C ASP A 20 -3.43 7.39 5.15
N ALA A 21 -2.92 7.73 3.97
CA ALA A 21 -3.73 8.22 2.85
C ALA A 21 -4.85 7.24 2.40
N ILE A 22 -4.66 5.94 2.61
CA ILE A 22 -5.63 4.88 2.31
C ILE A 22 -6.41 4.48 3.57
N ASN A 23 -5.71 4.09 4.63
CA ASN A 23 -6.27 3.51 5.85
C ASN A 23 -6.62 4.62 6.85
N PRO A 24 -7.91 4.86 7.13
CA PRO A 24 -8.35 5.97 7.98
C PRO A 24 -8.24 5.69 9.50
N SER A 25 -7.88 4.48 9.88
CA SER A 25 -7.87 3.99 11.26
C SER A 25 -6.46 3.64 11.72
N PHE A 26 -6.25 3.75 13.03
CA PHE A 26 -5.16 3.04 13.68
C PHE A 26 -5.49 1.56 13.67
N MET A 27 -4.48 0.72 13.48
CA MET A 27 -4.66 -0.71 13.41
C MET A 27 -3.53 -1.45 14.14
N ILE A 28 -3.90 -2.46 14.92
CA ILE A 28 -2.99 -3.52 15.38
C ILE A 28 -3.41 -4.78 14.64
N ALA A 29 -2.45 -5.47 14.02
CA ALA A 29 -2.65 -6.75 13.35
C ALA A 29 -1.56 -7.70 13.84
N GLN A 30 -1.89 -8.53 14.82
CA GLN A 30 -0.91 -9.37 15.53
C GLN A 30 -1.50 -10.72 15.92
N SER A 31 -0.67 -11.76 15.90
CA SER A 31 -1.03 -13.06 16.47
C SER A 31 -0.82 -12.99 17.97
N LEU A 32 -1.91 -13.07 18.74
CA LEU A 32 -1.92 -12.84 20.18
C LEU A 32 -2.02 -14.13 21.00
N GLY A 33 -2.41 -15.26 20.39
CA GLY A 33 -2.59 -16.53 21.10
C GLY A 33 -1.39 -16.92 21.95
N GLU A 34 -0.25 -17.17 21.30
CA GLU A 34 1.00 -17.57 21.97
C GLU A 34 1.51 -16.50 22.94
N GLU A 35 1.50 -15.24 22.53
CA GLU A 35 2.01 -14.10 23.33
C GLU A 35 1.26 -13.95 24.66
N LEU A 36 -0.03 -14.30 24.69
CA LEU A 36 -0.89 -14.26 25.89
C LEU A 36 -0.97 -15.60 26.63
N GLY A 37 -0.24 -16.63 26.18
CA GLY A 37 -0.21 -17.97 26.76
C GLY A 37 -1.46 -18.81 26.48
N LEU A 38 -2.05 -18.64 25.30
CA LEU A 38 -3.32 -19.25 24.88
C LEU A 38 -3.13 -20.08 23.61
N VAL A 39 -4.08 -20.97 23.34
CA VAL A 39 -3.99 -21.90 22.20
C VAL A 39 -4.37 -21.20 20.90
N THR A 40 -5.33 -20.27 20.95
CA THR A 40 -5.86 -19.64 19.74
C THR A 40 -5.99 -18.12 19.86
N ASN A 41 -6.03 -17.45 18.70
CA ASN A 41 -6.32 -16.02 18.63
C ASN A 41 -7.76 -15.69 19.08
N TYR A 42 -8.71 -16.64 18.98
CA TYR A 42 -10.08 -16.45 19.47
C TYR A 42 -10.13 -16.37 21.00
N GLU A 43 -9.37 -17.22 21.68
CA GLU A 43 -9.20 -17.14 23.15
C GLU A 43 -8.53 -15.82 23.55
N ALA A 44 -7.52 -15.37 22.78
CA ALA A 44 -6.83 -14.11 23.03
C ALA A 44 -7.75 -12.91 22.87
N GLU A 45 -8.59 -12.90 21.82
CA GLU A 45 -9.64 -11.91 21.65
C GLU A 45 -10.59 -11.89 22.85
N GLU A 46 -11.09 -13.04 23.28
CA GLU A 46 -12.02 -13.12 24.40
C GLU A 46 -11.39 -12.56 25.69
N LYS A 47 -10.15 -12.97 26.00
CA LYS A 47 -9.39 -12.47 27.15
C LYS A 47 -9.19 -10.96 27.07
N LEU A 48 -8.83 -10.42 25.91
CA LEU A 48 -8.65 -8.98 25.70
C LEU A 48 -9.98 -8.23 25.86
N ARG A 49 -11.06 -8.70 25.24
CA ARG A 49 -12.40 -8.08 25.35
C ARG A 49 -12.87 -8.03 26.80
N ASN A 50 -12.72 -9.12 27.54
CA ASN A 50 -13.13 -9.19 28.93
C ASN A 50 -12.29 -8.25 29.80
N THR A 51 -10.98 -8.18 29.56
CA THR A 51 -10.09 -7.25 30.26
C THR A 51 -10.48 -5.79 30.00
N LEU A 52 -10.73 -5.43 28.74
CA LEU A 52 -11.14 -4.08 28.36
C LEU A 52 -12.49 -3.69 28.95
N LYS A 53 -13.50 -4.57 28.89
CA LYS A 53 -14.82 -4.32 29.49
C LYS A 53 -14.75 -4.04 30.99
N ASN A 54 -13.83 -4.70 31.69
CA ASN A 54 -13.66 -4.58 33.14
C ASN A 54 -12.80 -3.36 33.53
N LYS A 55 -11.73 -3.06 32.78
CA LYS A 55 -10.83 -1.92 33.07
C LYS A 55 -11.40 -0.59 32.60
N ASP A 56 -11.89 -0.52 31.35
CA ASP A 56 -12.38 0.71 30.75
C ASP A 56 -13.40 0.40 29.64
N ARG A 57 -14.68 0.45 30.01
CA ARG A 57 -15.80 0.19 29.11
C ARG A 57 -15.92 1.23 27.99
N ASP A 58 -15.38 2.43 28.18
CA ASP A 58 -15.45 3.48 27.16
C ASP A 58 -14.41 3.26 26.07
N ILE A 59 -13.20 2.81 26.40
CA ILE A 59 -12.21 2.36 25.43
C ILE A 59 -12.77 1.19 24.60
N TYR A 60 -13.38 0.19 25.26
CA TYR A 60 -13.97 -0.96 24.57
C TYR A 60 -14.99 -0.57 23.49
N LYS A 61 -15.80 0.47 23.71
CA LYS A 61 -16.78 0.97 22.74
C LYS A 61 -16.16 1.75 21.57
N LYS A 62 -14.93 2.26 21.73
CA LYS A 62 -14.25 3.12 20.76
C LYS A 62 -13.38 2.33 19.77
N ILE A 63 -13.19 1.04 20.02
CA ILE A 63 -12.40 0.13 19.18
C ILE A 63 -13.29 -0.95 18.56
N LYS A 64 -12.81 -1.52 17.46
CA LYS A 64 -13.35 -2.75 16.87
C LYS A 64 -12.27 -3.82 16.96
N ILE A 65 -12.63 -5.00 17.45
CA ILE A 65 -11.77 -6.17 17.45
C ILE A 65 -12.42 -7.20 16.53
N ASP A 66 -11.66 -7.81 15.64
CA ASP A 66 -12.07 -8.93 14.78
C ASP A 66 -10.93 -9.96 14.75
N THR A 67 -11.24 -11.25 14.74
CA THR A 67 -10.22 -12.31 14.73
C THR A 67 -10.37 -13.23 13.54
N GLU A 68 -9.23 -13.52 12.92
CA GLU A 68 -9.05 -14.57 11.92
C GLU A 68 -8.06 -15.60 12.45
N ALA A 69 -8.00 -16.78 11.83
CA ALA A 69 -7.15 -17.89 12.29
C ALA A 69 -5.68 -17.47 12.52
N GLY A 70 -5.16 -16.55 11.70
CA GLY A 70 -3.76 -16.09 11.79
C GLY A 70 -3.54 -14.78 12.57
N CYS A 71 -4.57 -14.04 12.96
CA CYS A 71 -4.38 -12.67 13.45
C CYS A 71 -5.59 -12.15 14.23
N VAL A 72 -5.34 -11.33 15.26
CA VAL A 72 -6.32 -10.44 15.87
C VAL A 72 -6.15 -9.04 15.30
N PHE A 73 -7.20 -8.51 14.69
CA PHE A 73 -7.26 -7.15 14.16
C PHE A 73 -7.97 -6.22 15.14
N ILE A 74 -7.29 -5.15 15.54
CA ILE A 74 -7.84 -4.14 16.44
C ILE A 74 -7.79 -2.80 15.74
N ASN A 75 -8.95 -2.19 15.53
CA ASN A 75 -9.09 -0.94 14.81
C ASN A 75 -9.65 0.16 15.71
N ALA A 76 -9.08 1.36 15.61
CA ALA A 76 -9.63 2.57 16.20
C ALA A 76 -9.67 3.68 15.14
N ASN A 77 -10.72 4.49 15.09
CA ASN A 77 -10.76 5.58 14.11
C ASN A 77 -9.65 6.62 14.38
N SER A 78 -9.33 7.45 13.38
CA SER A 78 -8.22 8.44 13.46
C SER A 78 -8.30 9.46 14.61
N LYS A 79 -9.43 9.61 15.30
CA LYS A 79 -9.55 10.47 16.49
C LYS A 79 -9.31 9.73 17.81
N GLN A 80 -9.13 8.42 17.76
CA GLN A 80 -9.06 7.52 18.92
C GLN A 80 -7.64 7.04 19.20
N GLY A 81 -6.63 7.88 18.94
CA GLY A 81 -5.23 7.57 19.19
C GLY A 81 -4.94 7.15 20.63
N ASN A 82 -5.60 7.80 21.61
CA ASN A 82 -5.47 7.38 23.00
C ASN A 82 -6.07 5.99 23.25
N SER A 83 -7.21 5.68 22.63
CA SER A 83 -7.89 4.39 22.83
C SER A 83 -7.05 3.23 22.28
N ILE A 84 -6.43 3.39 21.11
CA ILE A 84 -5.54 2.34 20.57
C ILE A 84 -4.25 2.20 21.38
N PHE A 85 -3.72 3.32 21.91
CA PHE A 85 -2.57 3.31 22.80
C PHE A 85 -2.83 2.47 24.06
N GLU A 86 -3.93 2.74 24.77
CA GLU A 86 -4.28 2.01 25.99
C GLU A 86 -4.51 0.52 25.72
N VAL A 87 -5.09 0.17 24.57
CA VAL A 87 -5.21 -1.25 24.17
C VAL A 87 -3.84 -1.89 24.00
N ALA A 88 -2.88 -1.19 23.38
CA ALA A 88 -1.53 -1.70 23.21
C ALA A 88 -0.80 -1.93 24.56
N ILE A 89 -0.99 -1.01 25.53
CA ILE A 89 -0.50 -1.19 26.89
C ILE A 89 -1.12 -2.43 27.54
N ILE A 90 -2.45 -2.59 27.44
CA ILE A 90 -3.15 -3.75 28.01
C ILE A 90 -2.68 -5.06 27.37
N ILE A 91 -2.43 -5.09 26.05
CA ILE A 91 -1.88 -6.27 25.39
C ILE A 91 -0.50 -6.62 25.95
N ASN A 92 0.39 -5.63 26.09
CA ASN A 92 1.71 -5.86 26.68
C ASN A 92 1.63 -6.32 28.14
N GLU A 93 0.69 -5.81 28.94
CA GLU A 93 0.44 -6.27 30.31
C GLU A 93 -0.09 -7.70 30.38
N LEU A 94 -0.95 -8.11 29.43
CA LEU A 94 -1.53 -9.45 29.36
C LEU A 94 -0.53 -10.49 28.83
N ALA A 95 0.50 -10.05 28.11
CA ALA A 95 1.54 -10.91 27.57
C ALA A 95 2.23 -11.68 28.70
N ILE A 96 2.54 -12.95 28.45
CA ILE A 96 3.33 -13.77 29.38
C ILE A 96 4.83 -13.49 29.18
N PRO A 97 5.69 -13.67 30.21
CA PRO A 97 7.12 -13.86 29.96
C PRO A 97 7.30 -15.07 29.02
N PRO A 98 8.12 -15.02 27.96
CA PRO A 98 9.18 -14.05 27.63
C PRO A 98 8.76 -12.89 26.72
N PHE A 99 7.50 -12.85 26.26
CA PHE A 99 7.05 -11.86 25.29
C PHE A 99 6.92 -10.48 25.92
N ARG A 100 6.36 -10.39 27.13
CA ARG A 100 6.15 -9.12 27.83
C ARG A 100 7.42 -8.28 27.87
N GLN A 101 7.33 -7.06 27.35
CA GLN A 101 8.40 -6.08 27.42
C GLN A 101 8.19 -5.12 28.59
N GLU A 102 9.29 -4.77 29.26
CA GLU A 102 9.29 -3.70 30.23
C GLU A 102 9.22 -2.35 29.52
N LEU A 103 8.28 -1.50 29.93
CA LEU A 103 8.05 -0.19 29.32
C LEU A 103 8.64 0.91 30.18
N ILE A 104 9.54 1.70 29.60
CA ILE A 104 10.12 2.87 30.25
C ILE A 104 9.15 4.05 30.08
N SER A 105 8.97 4.85 31.14
CA SER A 105 8.01 5.95 31.17
C SER A 105 8.18 6.96 30.03
N GLU A 106 9.43 7.25 29.63
CA GLU A 106 9.72 8.15 28.51
C GLU A 106 9.12 7.63 27.19
N HIS A 107 9.31 6.34 26.87
CA HIS A 107 8.76 5.72 25.67
C HIS A 107 7.22 5.70 25.67
N ILE A 108 6.60 5.49 26.84
CA ILE A 108 5.14 5.54 27.01
C ILE A 108 4.61 6.93 26.65
N GLU A 109 5.22 7.98 27.19
CA GLU A 109 4.79 9.36 26.96
C GLU A 109 5.01 9.81 25.51
N GLU A 110 6.14 9.44 24.91
CA GLU A 110 6.40 9.69 23.49
C GLU A 110 5.37 9.00 22.59
N ALA A 111 5.09 7.72 22.84
CA ALA A 111 4.13 6.96 22.06
C ALA A 111 2.72 7.53 22.17
N ARG A 112 2.29 7.85 23.39
CA ARG A 112 1.00 8.51 23.65
C ARG A 112 0.92 9.84 22.92
N LYS A 113 1.97 10.66 22.98
CA LYS A 113 2.02 11.96 22.29
C LYS A 113 1.89 11.80 20.78
N VAL A 114 2.61 10.87 20.16
CA VAL A 114 2.50 10.61 18.72
C VAL A 114 1.07 10.22 18.36
N LEU A 115 0.49 9.22 19.03
CA LEU A 115 -0.81 8.67 18.65
C LEU A 115 -1.95 9.69 18.84
N THR A 116 -1.89 10.51 19.89
CA THR A 116 -2.91 11.52 20.19
C THR A 116 -2.81 12.76 19.30
N THR A 117 -1.62 13.07 18.79
CA THR A 117 -1.39 14.25 17.93
C THR A 117 -1.27 13.92 16.44
N TRP A 118 -1.32 12.63 16.09
CA TRP A 118 -1.17 12.16 14.71
C TRP A 118 -2.21 12.78 13.78
N LYS A 119 -1.73 13.51 12.77
CA LYS A 119 -2.56 14.05 11.70
C LYS A 119 -2.46 13.13 10.50
N ARG A 120 -3.54 12.40 10.24
CA ARG A 120 -3.67 11.55 9.06
C ARG A 120 -3.31 12.32 7.78
N PRO A 121 -2.36 11.82 6.97
CA PRO A 121 -2.10 12.33 5.64
C PRO A 121 -3.36 12.28 4.76
N LYS A 122 -3.63 13.36 4.01
CA LYS A 122 -4.77 13.38 3.08
C LYS A 122 -4.45 12.57 1.84
N SER A 123 -5.41 11.76 1.41
CA SER A 123 -5.36 11.08 0.12
C SER A 123 -5.26 12.09 -1.03
N GLN A 124 -4.31 11.89 -1.94
CA GLN A 124 -4.20 12.64 -3.19
C GLN A 124 -5.45 12.40 -4.03
N LYS A 125 -6.04 13.49 -4.54
CA LYS A 125 -7.19 13.39 -5.45
C LYS A 125 -6.70 13.11 -6.87
N TRP A 126 -7.36 12.19 -7.54
CA TRP A 126 -7.15 11.87 -8.94
C TRP A 126 -8.46 11.44 -9.62
N GLN A 127 -8.46 11.49 -10.95
CA GLN A 127 -9.58 11.14 -11.83
C GLN A 127 -9.10 10.68 -13.21
N GLU A 128 -10.03 10.17 -14.02
CA GLU A 128 -9.75 9.82 -15.42
C GLU A 128 -9.24 11.03 -16.22
N GLY A 129 -8.18 10.78 -17.01
CA GLY A 129 -7.41 11.78 -17.74
C GLY A 129 -6.24 12.37 -16.98
N ASP A 130 -6.11 12.15 -15.67
CA ASP A 130 -4.97 12.66 -14.91
C ASP A 130 -3.67 11.97 -15.31
N ILE A 131 -2.67 12.80 -15.63
CA ILE A 131 -1.28 12.38 -15.83
C ILE A 131 -0.58 12.36 -14.48
N PHE A 132 0.23 11.33 -14.25
CA PHE A 132 1.02 11.19 -13.03
C PHE A 132 2.47 10.79 -13.32
N ALA A 133 3.37 11.23 -12.44
CA ALA A 133 4.80 10.88 -12.47
C ALA A 133 5.12 9.82 -11.42
N ILE A 134 5.92 8.83 -11.81
CA ILE A 134 6.33 7.69 -10.98
C ILE A 134 7.82 7.85 -10.69
N PRO A 135 8.26 8.04 -9.43
CA PRO A 135 9.68 8.05 -9.11
C PRO A 135 10.27 6.65 -9.31
N LEU A 136 11.40 6.58 -10.00
CA LEU A 136 12.16 5.36 -10.27
C LEU A 136 13.39 5.29 -9.36
N SER A 137 13.92 4.08 -9.14
CA SER A 137 15.03 3.81 -8.21
C SER A 137 16.34 4.50 -8.58
N ASP A 138 16.53 4.85 -9.85
CA ASP A 138 17.68 5.61 -10.33
C ASP A 138 17.52 7.15 -10.19
N ARG A 139 16.48 7.58 -9.45
CA ARG A 139 16.12 8.99 -9.22
C ARG A 139 15.63 9.72 -10.47
N THR A 140 15.16 8.99 -11.48
CA THR A 140 14.41 9.56 -12.61
C THR A 140 12.90 9.34 -12.43
N PHE A 141 12.11 9.81 -13.38
CA PHE A 141 10.66 9.69 -13.40
C PHE A 141 10.18 8.96 -14.66
N GLY A 142 9.29 7.99 -14.49
CA GLY A 142 8.41 7.47 -15.54
C GLY A 142 7.03 8.12 -15.45
N TYR A 143 6.18 7.91 -16.46
CA TYR A 143 4.87 8.58 -16.51
C TYR A 143 3.74 7.64 -16.92
N GLY A 144 2.55 7.95 -16.42
CA GLY A 144 1.31 7.30 -16.83
C GLY A 144 0.11 8.24 -16.83
N GLN A 145 -1.00 7.76 -17.39
CA GLN A 145 -2.30 8.41 -17.38
C GLN A 145 -3.35 7.48 -16.77
N VAL A 146 -4.21 8.01 -15.91
CA VAL A 146 -5.41 7.29 -15.47
C VAL A 146 -6.39 7.24 -16.64
N ILE A 147 -6.65 6.04 -17.18
CA ILE A 147 -7.56 5.85 -18.31
C ILE A 147 -8.98 5.51 -17.81
N TRP A 148 -9.07 4.67 -16.78
CA TRP A 148 -10.35 4.20 -16.26
C TRP A 148 -10.28 3.72 -14.82
N HIS A 149 -11.41 3.70 -14.10
CA HIS A 149 -11.53 2.98 -12.84
C HIS A 149 -12.92 2.35 -12.66
N GLN A 150 -13.01 1.14 -12.11
CA GLN A 150 -14.30 0.57 -11.69
C GLN A 150 -14.76 1.20 -10.36
N ASN A 151 -13.84 1.28 -9.41
CA ASN A 151 -14.02 1.88 -8.10
C ASN A 151 -12.68 2.47 -7.67
N LYS A 152 -12.65 3.80 -7.43
CA LYS A 152 -11.43 4.53 -7.05
C LYS A 152 -10.70 3.97 -5.83
N LYS A 153 -11.37 3.14 -5.03
CA LYS A 153 -10.78 2.50 -3.85
C LYS A 153 -10.15 1.13 -4.11
N SER A 154 -10.47 0.46 -5.22
CA SER A 154 -10.04 -0.92 -5.48
C SER A 154 -8.95 -1.03 -6.53
N SER A 155 -9.13 -0.33 -7.65
CA SER A 155 -8.28 -0.52 -8.83
C SER A 155 -8.39 0.64 -9.80
N VAL A 156 -7.33 0.82 -10.58
CA VAL A 156 -7.24 1.83 -11.64
C VAL A 156 -6.54 1.23 -12.85
N THR A 157 -7.01 1.59 -14.03
CA THR A 157 -6.37 1.25 -15.30
C THR A 157 -5.56 2.44 -15.79
N CYS A 158 -4.28 2.21 -16.02
CA CYS A 158 -3.32 3.23 -16.42
C CYS A 158 -2.72 2.92 -17.78
N ALA A 159 -2.60 3.94 -18.63
CA ALA A 159 -1.68 3.92 -19.78
C ALA A 159 -0.30 4.35 -19.30
N ILE A 160 0.75 3.67 -19.77
CA ILE A 160 2.14 3.96 -19.43
C ILE A 160 2.85 4.49 -20.67
N PHE A 161 3.56 5.60 -20.51
CA PHE A 161 4.25 6.27 -21.61
C PHE A 161 5.70 5.79 -21.77
N ASP A 162 6.19 5.73 -23.01
CA ASP A 162 7.62 5.68 -23.35
C ASP A 162 8.26 7.06 -23.07
N CYS A 163 8.28 7.45 -21.81
CA CYS A 163 8.85 8.72 -21.39
C CYS A 163 9.53 8.55 -20.05
N ARG A 164 10.83 8.89 -20.02
CA ARG A 164 11.64 8.97 -18.81
C ARG A 164 12.41 10.28 -18.78
N SER A 165 12.55 10.86 -17.60
CA SER A 165 13.36 12.08 -17.43
C SER A 165 13.88 12.25 -16.01
N LYS A 166 14.99 12.98 -15.86
CA LYS A 166 15.56 13.32 -14.54
C LYS A 166 14.71 14.30 -13.75
N GLU A 167 13.97 15.15 -14.45
CA GLU A 167 13.06 16.14 -13.88
C GLU A 167 11.64 15.86 -14.34
N ILE A 168 10.64 16.27 -13.55
CA ILE A 168 9.23 16.11 -13.90
C ILE A 168 8.93 16.97 -15.15
N LYS A 169 8.52 16.31 -16.24
CA LYS A 169 8.14 16.96 -17.50
C LYS A 169 6.75 17.60 -17.42
N ALA A 170 6.50 18.58 -18.29
CA ALA A 170 5.16 19.11 -18.51
C ALA A 170 4.25 18.01 -19.09
N LYS A 171 2.98 18.01 -18.70
CA LYS A 171 2.01 17.00 -19.13
C LYS A 171 1.80 17.03 -20.65
N GLU A 172 1.92 18.20 -21.27
CA GLU A 172 1.81 18.41 -22.71
C GLU A 172 2.90 17.67 -23.48
N ASP A 173 4.12 17.59 -22.93
CA ASP A 173 5.24 16.85 -23.54
C ASP A 173 5.10 15.34 -23.30
N ILE A 174 4.59 14.95 -22.13
CA ILE A 174 4.40 13.54 -21.76
C ILE A 174 3.42 12.87 -22.72
N VAL A 175 2.29 13.51 -23.03
CA VAL A 175 1.24 12.93 -23.88
C VAL A 175 1.62 12.82 -25.35
N GLN A 176 2.71 13.46 -25.80
CA GLN A 176 3.27 13.25 -27.14
C GLN A 176 4.07 11.94 -27.25
N SER A 177 4.37 11.29 -26.11
CA SER A 177 5.11 10.04 -26.08
C SER A 177 4.19 8.86 -26.42
N ASN A 178 4.76 7.82 -27.00
CA ASN A 178 4.01 6.60 -27.29
C ASN A 178 3.52 5.95 -25.99
N VAL A 179 2.37 5.27 -26.03
CA VAL A 179 1.94 4.39 -24.94
C VAL A 179 2.52 3.00 -25.17
N ILE A 180 3.18 2.46 -24.16
CA ILE A 180 3.87 1.16 -24.24
C ILE A 180 3.12 0.03 -23.56
N SER A 181 2.20 0.38 -22.66
CA SER A 181 1.45 -0.58 -21.85
C SER A 181 0.15 0.04 -21.36
N VAL A 182 -0.86 -0.80 -21.19
CA VAL A 182 -2.07 -0.46 -20.43
C VAL A 182 -2.28 -1.53 -19.36
N MET A 183 -2.30 -1.11 -18.10
CA MET A 183 -2.33 -2.02 -16.94
C MET A 183 -3.41 -1.63 -15.95
N THR A 184 -4.19 -2.61 -15.50
CA THR A 184 -5.04 -2.44 -14.33
C THR A 184 -4.27 -2.85 -13.08
N VAL A 185 -4.11 -1.90 -12.15
CA VAL A 185 -3.44 -2.13 -10.86
C VAL A 185 -4.40 -1.99 -9.68
N LYS A 186 -4.13 -2.73 -8.61
CA LYS A 186 -4.75 -2.61 -7.29
C LYS A 186 -3.71 -2.16 -6.25
N ASN A 187 -4.17 -1.97 -5.02
CA ASN A 187 -3.35 -1.52 -3.89
C ASN A 187 -2.70 -0.16 -4.21
N LEU A 188 -3.54 0.86 -4.44
CA LEU A 188 -3.16 2.18 -4.97
C LEU A 188 -2.44 3.07 -3.94
N PHE A 189 -1.52 2.53 -3.15
CA PHE A 189 -0.84 3.26 -2.07
C PHE A 189 0.04 4.36 -2.62
N ASP A 190 0.86 4.08 -3.62
CA ASP A 190 1.75 5.09 -4.18
C ASP A 190 0.97 6.22 -4.86
N LEU A 191 -0.14 5.90 -5.54
CA LEU A 191 -1.00 6.92 -6.17
C LEU A 191 -1.82 7.74 -5.15
N ASN A 192 -2.39 7.10 -4.14
CA ASN A 192 -3.22 7.77 -3.13
C ASN A 192 -2.37 8.54 -2.11
N SER A 193 -1.16 8.10 -1.81
CA SER A 193 -0.23 8.82 -0.92
C SER A 193 0.41 10.03 -1.58
N GLY A 194 0.37 10.11 -2.92
CA GLY A 194 1.02 11.15 -3.70
C GLY A 194 2.49 10.86 -4.03
N LYS A 195 3.00 9.67 -3.72
CA LYS A 195 4.31 9.21 -4.20
C LYS A 195 4.34 9.15 -5.73
N TRP A 196 3.25 8.69 -6.35
CA TRP A 196 3.00 8.97 -7.76
C TRP A 196 2.29 10.32 -7.87
N LYS A 197 3.04 11.35 -8.25
CA LYS A 197 2.55 12.73 -8.21
C LYS A 197 1.63 13.00 -9.39
N VAL A 198 0.39 13.39 -9.12
CA VAL A 198 -0.54 13.84 -10.17
C VAL A 198 -0.11 15.22 -10.68
N LEU A 199 0.10 15.32 -11.99
CA LEU A 199 0.52 16.53 -12.69
C LEU A 199 -0.67 17.31 -13.26
N GLY A 200 -1.82 16.66 -13.35
CA GLY A 200 -3.10 17.24 -13.75
C GLY A 200 -3.71 16.55 -14.95
N ARG A 201 -4.90 17.01 -15.31
CA ARG A 201 -5.73 16.39 -16.35
C ARG A 201 -5.25 16.71 -17.76
N HIS A 202 -5.39 15.72 -18.64
CA HIS A 202 -5.33 15.82 -20.09
C HIS A 202 -6.46 14.95 -20.73
N SER A 203 -6.73 15.13 -22.02
CA SER A 203 -7.55 14.18 -22.78
C SER A 203 -6.92 12.78 -22.76
N LEU A 204 -7.77 11.75 -22.81
CA LEU A 204 -7.32 10.36 -22.82
C LEU A 204 -6.53 10.09 -24.10
N VAL A 205 -5.31 9.56 -23.96
CA VAL A 205 -4.48 9.18 -25.11
C VAL A 205 -4.93 7.85 -25.73
N ILE A 206 -5.64 7.03 -24.97
CA ILE A 206 -6.27 5.79 -25.42
C ILE A 206 -7.70 5.77 -24.89
N GLU A 207 -8.66 5.48 -25.77
CA GLU A 207 -10.06 5.28 -25.39
C GLU A 207 -10.31 3.85 -24.90
N ASN A 208 -11.21 3.73 -23.92
CA ASN A 208 -11.40 2.58 -23.05
C ASN A 208 -11.75 1.25 -23.76
N PHE A 209 -12.23 1.31 -25.02
CA PHE A 209 -12.74 0.13 -25.75
C PHE A 209 -11.64 -0.79 -26.30
N ASN A 210 -10.44 -0.29 -26.58
CA ASN A 210 -9.31 -1.11 -27.07
C ASN A 210 -8.61 -1.88 -25.94
N VAL A 211 -8.93 -1.57 -24.69
CA VAL A 211 -8.25 -2.13 -23.51
C VAL A 211 -8.94 -3.41 -23.01
N LEU A 212 -10.18 -3.67 -23.42
CA LEU A 212 -11.01 -4.82 -22.99
C LEU A 212 -10.43 -6.21 -23.29
N GLU A 213 -9.51 -6.33 -24.25
CA GLU A 213 -8.80 -7.60 -24.50
C GLU A 213 -7.63 -7.83 -23.52
N HIS A 214 -7.06 -6.76 -22.97
CA HIS A 214 -6.10 -6.81 -21.85
C HIS A 214 -6.77 -6.66 -20.48
N SER A 215 -8.03 -6.23 -20.48
CA SER A 215 -8.89 -6.05 -19.33
C SER A 215 -10.16 -6.90 -19.43
N GLY A 216 -10.03 -8.15 -19.87
CA GLY A 216 -11.07 -9.15 -20.12
C GLY A 216 -12.52 -8.74 -19.82
N ASN A 217 -13.33 -8.59 -20.86
CA ASN A 217 -14.74 -8.25 -20.71
C ASN A 217 -15.49 -9.19 -19.75
N THR A 218 -16.54 -8.66 -19.13
CA THR A 218 -17.24 -9.18 -17.94
C THR A 218 -17.46 -10.70 -17.94
N GLY A 219 -16.58 -11.44 -17.25
CA GLY A 219 -16.79 -12.85 -16.95
C GLY A 219 -15.51 -13.63 -16.70
N VAL A 220 -14.50 -13.55 -17.58
CA VAL A 220 -13.25 -14.33 -17.49
C VAL A 220 -12.12 -13.57 -18.19
N GLY A 221 -11.09 -13.13 -17.45
CA GLY A 221 -9.81 -12.70 -18.06
C GLY A 221 -9.22 -11.34 -17.65
N LEU A 222 -9.85 -10.55 -16.78
CA LEU A 222 -9.25 -9.31 -16.23
C LEU A 222 -7.99 -9.61 -15.41
N LYS A 223 -6.80 -9.27 -15.95
CA LYS A 223 -5.56 -9.34 -15.18
C LYS A 223 -5.39 -8.06 -14.38
N ILE A 224 -5.49 -8.18 -13.06
CA ILE A 224 -5.24 -7.09 -12.11
C ILE A 224 -3.89 -7.33 -11.44
N TYR A 225 -2.99 -6.36 -11.54
CA TYR A 225 -1.65 -6.43 -10.99
C TYR A 225 -1.51 -5.62 -9.70
N GLN A 226 -0.44 -5.87 -8.95
CA GLN A 226 -0.04 -4.98 -7.86
C GLN A 226 0.58 -3.70 -8.43
N GLU A 227 0.45 -2.56 -7.76
CA GLU A 227 1.13 -1.32 -8.19
C GLU A 227 2.66 -1.47 -8.32
N SER A 228 3.26 -2.36 -7.50
CA SER A 228 4.68 -2.69 -7.58
C SER A 228 5.07 -3.37 -8.90
N THR A 229 4.13 -4.09 -9.53
CA THR A 229 4.33 -4.69 -10.86
C THR A 229 4.44 -3.62 -11.93
N LEU A 230 3.61 -2.58 -11.87
CA LEU A 230 3.66 -1.45 -12.81
C LEU A 230 4.98 -0.70 -12.68
N SER A 231 5.41 -0.37 -11.46
CA SER A 231 6.71 0.29 -11.23
C SER A 231 7.88 -0.57 -11.72
N SER A 232 7.85 -1.87 -11.44
CA SER A 232 8.91 -2.80 -11.87
C SER A 232 8.94 -3.01 -13.38
N PHE A 233 7.79 -2.97 -14.05
CA PHE A 233 7.72 -2.99 -15.52
C PHE A 233 8.38 -1.75 -16.14
N ILE A 234 8.06 -0.56 -15.63
CA ILE A 234 8.67 0.69 -16.11
C ILE A 234 10.19 0.69 -15.91
N GLU A 235 10.65 0.26 -14.74
CA GLU A 235 12.09 0.15 -14.48
C GLU A 235 12.78 -0.88 -15.38
N ALA A 236 12.12 -2.00 -15.67
CA ALA A 236 12.64 -2.99 -16.61
C ALA A 236 12.70 -2.45 -18.05
N TYR A 237 11.64 -1.75 -18.48
CA TYR A 237 11.57 -1.12 -19.81
C TYR A 237 12.69 -0.11 -20.03
N PHE A 238 13.01 0.69 -19.01
CA PHE A 238 14.09 1.67 -19.08
C PHE A 238 15.47 1.14 -18.65
N ALA A 239 15.65 -0.19 -18.63
CA ALA A 239 16.91 -0.86 -18.28
C ALA A 239 17.50 -0.49 -16.91
N ILE A 240 16.64 -0.12 -15.95
CA ILE A 240 17.02 0.12 -14.55
C ILE A 240 17.02 -1.20 -13.77
N LYS A 241 16.05 -2.07 -14.06
CA LYS A 241 15.98 -3.44 -13.55
C LYS A 241 16.14 -4.46 -14.69
N PRO A 242 16.59 -5.69 -14.40
CA PRO A 242 16.58 -6.74 -15.40
C PRO A 242 15.17 -7.07 -15.89
N TRP A 243 15.01 -7.28 -17.18
CA TRP A 243 13.73 -7.63 -17.81
C TRP A 243 13.12 -8.91 -17.25
N ASN A 244 13.97 -9.87 -16.90
CA ASN A 244 13.62 -11.17 -16.35
C ASN A 244 13.83 -11.28 -14.83
N HIS A 245 13.79 -10.16 -14.08
CA HIS A 245 14.02 -10.18 -12.63
C HIS A 245 12.94 -10.92 -11.83
N LEU A 246 11.77 -11.17 -12.43
CA LEU A 246 10.68 -11.90 -11.77
C LEU A 246 10.93 -13.42 -11.90
N PRO A 247 11.07 -14.15 -10.77
CA PRO A 247 11.59 -15.52 -10.77
C PRO A 247 10.64 -16.54 -11.41
N PHE A 248 9.37 -16.19 -11.58
CA PHE A 248 8.32 -17.11 -12.01
C PHE A 248 8.15 -17.21 -13.53
N LYS A 249 8.68 -16.27 -14.33
CA LYS A 249 8.61 -16.34 -15.81
C LYS A 249 9.55 -15.34 -16.51
N ASN A 250 10.54 -15.85 -17.24
CA ASN A 250 11.54 -15.03 -17.96
C ASN A 250 10.93 -14.00 -18.93
N ASN A 251 9.78 -14.31 -19.53
CA ASN A 251 9.09 -13.46 -20.52
C ASN A 251 7.82 -12.82 -19.94
N PHE A 252 7.74 -12.61 -18.63
CA PHE A 252 6.56 -12.00 -18.02
C PHE A 252 6.33 -10.57 -18.52
N MET A 253 7.40 -9.76 -18.56
CA MET A 253 7.31 -8.34 -18.94
C MET A 253 6.85 -8.14 -20.38
N ASP A 254 7.12 -9.10 -21.28
CA ASP A 254 6.62 -9.04 -22.67
C ASP A 254 5.09 -9.10 -22.71
N THR A 255 4.48 -9.78 -21.75
CA THR A 255 3.01 -9.89 -21.69
C THR A 255 2.34 -8.61 -21.21
N LEU A 256 3.12 -7.61 -20.78
CA LEU A 256 2.64 -6.30 -20.34
C LEU A 256 2.73 -5.25 -21.45
N LEU A 257 3.46 -5.50 -22.54
CA LEU A 257 3.55 -4.57 -23.66
C LEU A 257 2.23 -4.53 -24.44
N LEU A 258 1.89 -3.35 -24.97
CA LEU A 258 0.80 -3.23 -25.93
C LEU A 258 1.13 -4.00 -27.23
N PRO A 259 0.12 -4.51 -27.96
CA PRO A 259 0.32 -5.14 -29.25
C PRO A 259 1.09 -4.20 -30.21
N GLY A 260 2.13 -4.74 -30.85
CA GLY A 260 3.01 -3.97 -31.74
C GLY A 260 4.12 -3.18 -31.04
N THR A 261 4.11 -3.09 -29.71
CA THR A 261 5.25 -2.54 -28.95
C THR A 261 6.30 -3.63 -28.76
N VAL A 262 7.54 -3.34 -29.16
CA VAL A 262 8.66 -4.27 -29.01
C VAL A 262 9.40 -3.95 -27.71
N ARG A 263 9.95 -5.01 -27.09
CA ARG A 263 10.89 -4.87 -25.98
C ARG A 263 12.08 -4.00 -26.43
N PRO A 264 12.53 -3.01 -25.65
CA PRO A 264 13.72 -2.23 -26.00
C PRO A 264 14.97 -3.11 -26.10
N ASP A 265 15.85 -2.84 -27.06
CA ASP A 265 17.05 -3.65 -27.30
C ASP A 265 18.10 -3.54 -26.18
N ASN A 266 18.03 -2.46 -25.39
CA ASN A 266 18.99 -2.14 -24.33
C ASN A 266 18.60 -2.71 -22.95
N VAL A 267 17.57 -3.57 -22.87
CA VAL A 267 17.17 -4.15 -21.58
C VAL A 267 18.26 -5.04 -20.98
N ILE A 268 18.34 -5.08 -19.66
CA ILE A 268 19.24 -5.98 -18.94
C ILE A 268 18.58 -7.37 -18.86
N ILE A 269 19.27 -8.44 -19.23
CA ILE A 269 18.79 -9.82 -19.07
C ILE A 269 19.78 -10.59 -18.19
N LEU A 270 19.31 -11.13 -17.07
CA LEU A 270 20.11 -12.01 -16.23
C LEU A 270 20.25 -13.37 -16.91
N THR A 271 21.47 -13.85 -17.07
CA THR A 271 21.75 -15.24 -17.42
C THR A 271 21.73 -16.08 -16.14
N LYS A 272 21.11 -17.25 -16.18
CA LYS A 272 21.29 -18.24 -15.10
C LYS A 272 22.72 -18.76 -15.20
N GLU A 273 23.50 -18.60 -14.14
CA GLU A 273 24.73 -19.39 -13.92
C GLU A 273 24.36 -20.85 -13.62
#